data_AF-A0A7X4KW08-F1
#
_entry.id   AF-A0A7X4KW08-F1
#
_cell.length_a   1.000
_cell.length_b   1.000
_cell.length_c   1.000
_cell.angle_alpha   90.00
_cell.angle_beta   90.00
_cell.angle_gamma   90.00
#
_symmetry.space_group_name_H-M   'P 1'
#
loop_
_entity.id
_entity.type
_entity.pdbx_description
1 polymer ?
#
loop_
_entity_poly.entity_id
_entity_poly.type
_entity_poly.pdbx_seq_one_letter_code
_entity_poly.pdbx_strand_id
1 'polypeptide(L)'
;MTADTTPAITLTEDRRRCWCAPWLITVKWKIELRNFPEVEKALGREILNAFCRCFVHSDRLTSTISCIDASEKHHGRDSTAHGRDHVSMVWFSIGTLRELALAIRDARAALARRRWLEPESEHWCTLRKLEDRWENDDFFRTMRNVAAFHVDPTVIDRGLDALCKDHVVELAEGQGDKNIDSTLSLGALALHNGLELSLDDYRAFIKTVSTDHVAVAEAVQTAFARAAEAAGVRLD
;
A
#
# COMPACT_ATOMS: atom_id res chain seq x y z
N MET A 1 36.73 27.09 -21.27
CA MET A 1 35.78 25.96 -21.37
C MET A 1 34.75 26.16 -20.28
N THR A 2 33.65 26.80 -20.63
CA THR A 2 32.52 27.07 -19.73
C THR A 2 31.74 25.77 -19.55
N ALA A 3 31.64 25.31 -18.30
CA ALA A 3 30.77 24.19 -17.95
C ALA A 3 29.33 24.59 -18.26
N ASP A 4 28.71 23.80 -19.13
CA ASP A 4 27.30 23.92 -19.51
C ASP A 4 26.45 23.48 -18.31
N THR A 5 25.99 24.46 -17.53
CA THR A 5 25.00 24.29 -16.46
C THR A 5 23.60 24.33 -17.07
N THR A 6 23.24 23.27 -17.79
CA THR A 6 21.85 23.01 -18.17
C THR A 6 21.17 22.28 -16.99
N PRO A 7 19.97 22.67 -16.53
CA PRO A 7 19.32 22.04 -15.38
C PRO A 7 18.94 20.57 -15.64
N ALA A 8 19.24 19.71 -14.67
CA ALA A 8 19.27 18.25 -14.76
C ALA A 8 17.96 17.55 -14.30
N ILE A 9 16.81 18.04 -14.77
CA ILE A 9 15.52 17.32 -14.70
C ILE A 9 14.85 17.54 -16.05
N THR A 10 14.62 16.49 -16.83
CA THR A 10 13.74 16.58 -18.00
C THR A 10 12.42 15.88 -17.70
N LEU A 11 11.48 16.61 -17.09
CA LEU A 11 10.07 16.23 -17.12
C LEU A 11 9.61 16.24 -18.58
N THR A 12 9.58 15.07 -19.23
CA THR A 12 8.87 14.97 -20.50
C THR A 12 7.38 14.82 -20.20
N GLU A 13 6.67 15.95 -20.13
CA GLU A 13 5.21 15.98 -20.08
C GLU A 13 4.65 15.77 -21.50
N ASP A 14 4.15 14.57 -21.77
CA ASP A 14 3.35 14.33 -22.98
C ASP A 14 1.88 14.54 -22.64
N ARG A 15 1.37 15.73 -22.99
CA ARG A 15 -0.04 16.12 -22.78
C ARG A 15 -0.86 15.62 -23.95
N ARG A 16 -1.52 14.47 -23.79
CA ARG A 16 -2.51 13.98 -24.76
C ARG A 16 -3.91 14.11 -24.19
N ARG A 17 -4.86 14.51 -25.04
CA ARG A 17 -6.28 14.37 -24.72
C ARG A 17 -6.64 12.89 -24.79
N CYS A 18 -7.29 12.39 -23.75
CA CYS A 18 -7.78 11.01 -23.75
C CYS A 18 -8.85 10.87 -24.85
N TRP A 19 -8.69 9.89 -25.75
CA TRP A 19 -9.56 9.74 -26.91
C TRP A 19 -11.02 9.42 -26.53
N CYS A 20 -11.21 8.72 -25.41
CA CYS A 20 -12.51 8.36 -24.84
C CYS A 20 -13.07 9.40 -23.84
N ALA A 21 -12.29 10.42 -23.46
CA ALA A 21 -12.72 11.50 -22.57
C ALA A 21 -11.96 12.80 -22.91
N PRO A 22 -12.41 13.57 -23.94
CA PRO A 22 -11.66 14.71 -24.49
C PRO A 22 -11.38 15.85 -23.51
N TRP A 23 -12.09 15.90 -22.39
CA TRP A 23 -11.92 16.84 -21.28
C TRP A 23 -10.86 16.40 -20.26
N LEU A 24 -10.42 15.13 -20.28
CA LEU A 24 -9.30 14.65 -19.47
C LEU A 24 -7.98 14.91 -20.21
N ILE A 25 -7.19 15.84 -19.65
CA ILE A 25 -5.78 16.00 -19.99
C ILE A 25 -5.00 15.00 -19.13
N THR A 26 -4.44 13.98 -19.77
CA THR A 26 -3.51 13.06 -19.09
C THR A 26 -2.10 13.58 -19.31
N VAL A 27 -1.40 13.90 -18.22
CA VAL A 27 0.03 14.19 -18.25
C VAL A 27 0.77 12.87 -18.08
N LYS A 28 1.41 12.38 -19.14
CA LYS A 28 2.33 11.25 -19.02
C LYS A 28 3.71 11.78 -18.66
N TRP A 29 4.27 11.30 -17.56
CA TRP A 29 5.64 11.57 -17.13
C TRP A 29 6.39 10.24 -16.95
N LYS A 30 7.73 10.30 -16.95
CA LYS A 30 8.61 9.15 -16.70
C LYS A 30 9.90 9.64 -16.04
N ILE A 31 10.50 8.80 -15.20
CA ILE A 31 11.86 8.94 -14.68
C ILE A 31 12.67 7.77 -15.23
N GLU A 32 13.86 8.02 -15.79
CA GLU A 32 14.61 6.99 -16.51
C GLU A 32 15.97 6.70 -15.87
N LEU A 33 16.20 5.43 -15.52
CA LEU A 33 17.54 4.95 -15.21
C LEU A 33 18.30 4.68 -16.51
N ARG A 34 19.18 5.59 -16.90
CA ARG A 34 20.08 5.38 -18.03
C ARG A 34 21.23 4.46 -17.62
N ASN A 35 21.65 3.61 -18.56
CA ASN A 35 22.77 2.66 -18.38
C ASN A 35 22.61 1.70 -17.19
N PHE A 36 21.48 0.99 -17.12
CA PHE A 36 21.16 0.04 -16.04
C PHE A 36 22.28 -0.96 -15.68
N PRO A 37 23.09 -1.51 -16.62
CA PRO A 37 24.21 -2.38 -16.24
C PRO A 37 25.23 -1.72 -15.31
N GLU A 38 25.51 -0.42 -15.50
CA GLU A 38 26.40 0.32 -14.59
C GLU A 38 25.73 0.58 -13.24
N VAL A 39 24.44 0.88 -13.24
CA VAL A 39 23.63 1.02 -12.02
C VAL A 39 23.64 -0.27 -11.20
N GLU A 40 23.43 -1.41 -11.86
CA GLU A 40 23.47 -2.73 -11.23
C GLU A 40 24.84 -3.03 -10.62
N LYS A 41 25.90 -2.72 -11.36
CA LYS A 41 27.28 -2.90 -10.87
C LYS A 41 27.58 -1.99 -9.68
N ALA A 42 27.12 -0.74 -9.70
CA ALA A 42 27.38 0.24 -8.65
C ALA A 42 26.61 -0.07 -7.35
N LEU A 43 25.30 -0.28 -7.45
CA LEU A 43 24.43 -0.56 -6.30
C LEU A 43 24.61 -2.00 -5.79
N GLY A 44 24.81 -2.95 -6.68
CA GLY A 44 24.81 -4.37 -6.38
C GLY A 44 23.40 -4.98 -6.31
N ARG A 45 23.32 -6.29 -6.58
CA ARG A 45 22.07 -7.05 -6.69
C ARG A 45 21.21 -7.01 -5.43
N GLU A 46 21.84 -6.98 -4.26
CA GLU A 46 21.15 -7.00 -2.96
C GLU A 46 20.31 -5.73 -2.75
N ILE A 47 20.91 -4.55 -2.93
CA ILE A 47 20.21 -3.26 -2.79
C ILE A 47 19.11 -3.15 -3.85
N LEU A 48 19.43 -3.49 -5.10
CA LEU A 48 18.44 -3.47 -6.18
C LEU A 48 17.27 -4.41 -5.92
N ASN A 49 17.52 -5.63 -5.44
CA ASN A 49 16.45 -6.58 -5.14
C ASN A 49 15.50 -6.04 -4.07
N ALA A 50 16.04 -5.46 -2.99
CA ALA A 50 15.24 -4.88 -1.93
C ALA A 50 14.37 -3.72 -2.45
N PHE A 51 14.95 -2.79 -3.22
CA PHE A 51 14.18 -1.68 -3.80
C PHE A 51 13.16 -2.13 -4.86
N CYS A 52 13.48 -3.11 -5.71
CA CYS A 52 12.51 -3.68 -6.64
C CYS A 52 11.30 -4.26 -5.92
N ARG A 53 11.50 -4.96 -4.79
CA ARG A 53 10.40 -5.44 -3.95
C ARG A 53 9.60 -4.27 -3.40
N CYS A 54 10.26 -3.22 -2.87
CA CYS A 54 9.55 -2.02 -2.43
C CYS A 54 8.69 -1.42 -3.54
N PHE A 55 9.21 -1.26 -4.76
CA PHE A 55 8.46 -0.71 -5.89
C PHE A 55 7.24 -1.56 -6.26
N VAL A 56 7.40 -2.89 -6.32
CA VAL A 56 6.28 -3.80 -6.62
C VAL A 56 5.18 -3.68 -5.57
N HIS A 57 5.53 -3.60 -4.29
CA HIS A 57 4.52 -3.46 -3.24
C HIS A 57 3.87 -2.07 -3.22
N SER A 58 4.63 -1.00 -3.47
CA SER A 58 4.07 0.36 -3.63
C SER A 58 3.09 0.46 -4.82
N ASP A 59 3.38 -0.23 -5.93
CA ASP A 59 2.50 -0.25 -7.11
C ASP A 59 1.20 -1.04 -6.85
N ARG A 60 1.30 -2.18 -6.16
CA ARG A 60 0.13 -2.94 -5.69
C ARG A 60 -0.75 -2.13 -4.77
N LEU A 61 -0.14 -1.42 -3.81
CA LEU A 61 -0.86 -0.49 -2.95
C LEU A 61 -1.59 0.56 -3.80
N THR A 62 -0.90 1.22 -4.74
CA THR A 62 -1.51 2.20 -5.65
C THR A 62 -2.73 1.62 -6.40
N SER A 63 -2.60 0.38 -6.88
CA SER A 63 -3.68 -0.34 -7.56
C SER A 63 -4.90 -0.57 -6.67
N THR A 64 -4.71 -0.93 -5.39
CA THR A 64 -5.84 -1.11 -4.46
C THR A 64 -6.68 0.16 -4.30
N ILE A 65 -6.05 1.35 -4.26
CA ILE A 65 -6.78 2.62 -4.21
C ILE A 65 -7.52 2.88 -5.53
N SER A 66 -6.89 2.63 -6.67
CA SER A 66 -7.56 2.76 -7.96
C SER A 66 -8.77 1.83 -8.07
N CYS A 67 -8.70 0.62 -7.51
CA CYS A 67 -9.85 -0.29 -7.44
C CYS A 67 -10.96 0.24 -6.53
N ILE A 68 -10.64 0.83 -5.37
CA ILE A 68 -11.63 1.46 -4.48
C ILE A 68 -12.35 2.61 -5.19
N ASP A 69 -11.60 3.52 -5.83
CA ASP A 69 -12.14 4.66 -6.58
C ASP A 69 -12.98 4.21 -7.79
N ALA A 70 -12.52 3.20 -8.52
CA ALA A 70 -13.29 2.63 -9.63
C ALA A 70 -14.60 1.97 -9.16
N SER A 71 -14.56 1.24 -8.04
CA SER A 71 -15.75 0.63 -7.42
C SER A 71 -16.73 1.71 -6.95
N GLU A 72 -16.26 2.77 -6.30
CA GLU A 72 -17.09 3.91 -5.88
C GLU A 72 -17.81 4.56 -7.07
N LYS A 73 -17.08 4.79 -8.17
CA LYS A 73 -17.64 5.37 -9.41
C LYS A 73 -18.64 4.46 -10.10
N HIS A 74 -18.45 3.15 -10.02
CA HIS A 74 -19.29 2.18 -10.71
C HIS A 74 -20.58 1.88 -9.95
N HIS A 75 -20.50 1.62 -8.65
CA HIS A 75 -21.62 1.18 -7.83
C HIS A 75 -22.25 2.30 -6.99
N GLY A 76 -21.52 3.39 -6.75
CA GLY A 76 -21.90 4.45 -5.82
C GLY A 76 -21.39 4.18 -4.40
N ARG A 77 -21.00 5.26 -3.70
CA ARG A 77 -20.38 5.21 -2.37
C ARG A 77 -21.20 4.46 -1.33
N ASP A 78 -22.52 4.61 -1.35
CA ASP A 78 -23.41 4.03 -0.33
C ASP A 78 -23.94 2.63 -0.72
N SER A 79 -23.40 2.03 -1.78
CA SER A 79 -23.83 0.71 -2.25
C SER A 79 -23.19 -0.44 -1.46
N THR A 80 -23.94 -1.55 -1.33
CA THR A 80 -23.42 -2.78 -0.72
C THR A 80 -22.20 -3.33 -1.46
N ALA A 81 -22.18 -3.27 -2.80
CA ALA A 81 -21.06 -3.72 -3.62
C ALA A 81 -19.78 -2.93 -3.32
N HIS A 82 -19.89 -1.60 -3.29
CA HIS A 82 -18.75 -0.75 -2.96
C HIS A 82 -18.24 -1.03 -1.55
N GLY A 83 -19.14 -1.16 -0.57
CA GLY A 83 -18.77 -1.51 0.80
C GLY A 83 -17.96 -2.81 0.88
N ARG A 84 -18.41 -3.87 0.21
CA ARG A 84 -17.69 -5.16 0.10
C ARG A 84 -16.32 -5.00 -0.55
N ASP A 85 -16.26 -4.32 -1.70
CA ASP A 85 -15.01 -4.14 -2.46
C ASP A 85 -14.01 -3.30 -1.66
N HIS A 86 -14.47 -2.23 -1.02
CA HIS A 86 -13.66 -1.36 -0.18
C HIS A 86 -13.02 -2.15 0.96
N VAL A 87 -13.82 -2.90 1.73
CA VAL A 87 -13.31 -3.76 2.81
C VAL A 87 -12.30 -4.77 2.29
N SER A 88 -12.59 -5.42 1.16
CA SER A 88 -11.69 -6.40 0.53
C SER A 88 -10.33 -5.76 0.15
N MET A 89 -10.36 -4.58 -0.48
CA MET A 89 -9.15 -3.87 -0.86
C MET A 89 -8.33 -3.38 0.34
N VAL A 90 -8.98 -3.00 1.45
CA VAL A 90 -8.28 -2.68 2.69
C VAL A 90 -7.55 -3.90 3.25
N TRP A 91 -8.17 -5.08 3.27
CA TRP A 91 -7.50 -6.31 3.72
C TRP A 91 -6.30 -6.69 2.83
N PHE A 92 -6.42 -6.54 1.51
CA PHE A 92 -5.27 -6.70 0.62
C PHE A 92 -4.16 -5.68 0.87
N SER A 93 -4.51 -4.44 1.20
CA SER A 93 -3.55 -3.38 1.53
C SER A 93 -2.75 -3.73 2.78
N ILE A 94 -3.40 -4.27 3.81
CA ILE A 94 -2.75 -4.71 5.06
C ILE A 94 -1.65 -5.75 4.81
N GLY A 95 -1.92 -6.76 3.99
CA GLY A 95 -0.91 -7.76 3.63
C GLY A 95 0.23 -7.17 2.82
N THR A 96 -0.11 -6.29 1.89
CA THR A 96 0.89 -5.64 1.04
C THR A 96 1.79 -4.69 1.83
N LEU A 97 1.26 -3.98 2.83
CA LEU A 97 2.03 -3.12 3.73
C LEU A 97 3.02 -3.92 4.59
N ARG A 98 2.64 -5.13 5.03
CA ARG A 98 3.57 -6.06 5.68
C ARG A 98 4.73 -6.45 4.75
N GLU A 99 4.42 -6.90 3.53
CA GLU A 99 5.49 -7.30 2.61
C GLU A 99 6.41 -6.13 2.24
N LEU A 100 5.84 -4.93 2.13
CA LEU A 100 6.61 -3.69 1.96
C LEU A 100 7.50 -3.38 3.15
N ALA A 101 7.02 -3.54 4.39
CA ALA A 101 7.82 -3.36 5.60
C ALA A 101 9.04 -4.29 5.64
N LEU A 102 8.87 -5.56 5.23
CA LEU A 102 9.99 -6.49 5.08
C LEU A 102 11.00 -6.03 4.02
N ALA A 103 10.53 -5.58 2.86
CA ALA A 103 11.40 -5.06 1.80
C ALA A 103 12.15 -3.79 2.23
N ILE A 104 11.50 -2.90 2.98
CA ILE A 104 12.12 -1.70 3.59
C ILE A 104 13.23 -2.09 4.56
N ARG A 105 12.97 -3.07 5.44
CA ARG A 105 13.98 -3.58 6.37
C ARG A 105 15.20 -4.12 5.63
N ASP A 106 14.98 -4.90 4.57
CA ASP A 106 16.05 -5.47 3.76
C ASP A 106 16.88 -4.36 3.08
N ALA A 107 16.21 -3.35 2.51
CA ALA A 107 16.86 -2.19 1.90
C ALA A 107 17.69 -1.39 2.91
N ARG A 108 17.12 -1.12 4.09
CA ARG A 108 17.79 -0.42 5.20
C ARG A 108 19.04 -1.18 5.63
N ALA A 109 18.94 -2.49 5.82
CA ALA A 109 20.06 -3.33 6.22
C ALA A 109 21.16 -3.37 5.15
N ALA A 110 20.80 -3.47 3.86
CA ALA A 110 21.74 -3.47 2.74
C ALA A 110 22.49 -2.15 2.62
N LEU A 111 21.80 -1.01 2.75
CA LEU A 111 22.42 0.32 2.72
C LEU A 111 23.29 0.59 3.94
N ALA A 112 22.87 0.14 5.13
CA ALA A 112 23.68 0.25 6.34
C ALA A 112 25.04 -0.47 6.20
N ARG A 113 25.05 -1.67 5.60
CA ARG A 113 26.30 -2.41 5.31
C ARG A 113 27.26 -1.63 4.39
N ARG A 114 26.71 -0.83 3.47
CA ARG A 114 27.49 0.05 2.57
C ARG A 114 27.82 1.42 3.18
N ARG A 115 27.31 1.75 4.36
CA ARG A 115 27.37 3.09 4.98
C ARG A 115 26.74 4.17 4.10
N TRP A 116 25.70 3.81 3.34
CA TRP A 116 24.91 4.72 2.49
C TRP A 116 23.55 5.05 3.09
N LEU A 117 23.23 4.48 4.26
CA LEU A 117 22.00 4.78 4.96
C LEU A 117 22.10 6.14 5.65
N GLU A 118 21.10 6.99 5.41
CA GLU A 118 20.88 8.25 6.13
C GLU A 118 19.72 8.08 7.12
N PRO A 119 19.95 7.50 8.32
CA PRO A 119 18.86 7.05 9.18
C PRO A 119 17.95 8.19 9.68
N GLU A 120 18.48 9.41 9.76
CA GLU A 120 17.77 10.59 10.23
C GLU A 120 17.12 11.41 9.10
N SER A 121 17.23 10.96 7.84
CA SER A 121 16.54 11.64 6.74
C SER A 121 15.03 11.48 6.87
N GLU A 122 14.26 12.45 6.35
CA GLU A 122 12.80 12.43 6.42
C GLU A 122 12.20 11.15 5.80
N HIS A 123 12.70 10.75 4.62
CA HIS A 123 12.23 9.55 3.94
C HIS A 123 12.53 8.28 4.74
N TRP A 124 13.72 8.15 5.36
CA TRP A 124 14.02 6.99 6.21
C TRP A 124 13.25 7.00 7.53
N CYS A 125 12.99 8.17 8.11
CA CYS A 125 12.09 8.30 9.26
C CYS A 125 10.69 7.79 8.93
N THR A 126 10.15 8.15 7.76
CA THR A 126 8.84 7.69 7.28
C THR A 126 8.83 6.18 7.04
N LEU A 127 9.80 5.65 6.29
CA LEU A 127 9.89 4.22 6.00
C LEU A 127 10.09 3.39 7.27
N ARG A 128 10.89 3.87 8.23
CA ARG A 128 11.11 3.20 9.51
C ARG A 128 9.85 3.16 10.37
N LYS A 129 9.08 4.25 10.44
CA LYS A 129 7.79 4.25 11.16
C LYS A 129 6.83 3.20 10.58
N LEU A 130 6.81 3.06 9.25
CA LEU A 130 6.03 2.04 8.58
C LEU A 130 6.56 0.63 8.90
N GLU A 131 7.87 0.41 8.78
CA GLU A 131 8.51 -0.86 9.18
C GLU A 131 8.13 -1.23 10.61
N ASP A 132 8.36 -0.33 11.58
CA ASP A 132 8.12 -0.57 12.99
C ASP A 132 6.65 -0.91 13.27
N ARG A 133 5.71 -0.21 12.65
CA ARG A 133 4.28 -0.47 12.82
C ARG A 133 3.88 -1.85 12.29
N TRP A 134 4.21 -2.17 11.05
CA TRP A 134 3.74 -3.41 10.42
C TRP A 134 4.53 -4.65 10.85
N GLU A 135 5.66 -4.46 11.52
CA GLU A 135 6.52 -5.52 12.02
C GLU A 135 6.47 -5.76 13.51
N ASN A 136 6.37 -4.69 14.30
CA ASN A 136 6.61 -4.73 15.74
C ASN A 136 5.40 -4.29 16.56
N ASP A 137 4.42 -3.61 15.97
CA ASP A 137 3.18 -3.26 16.67
C ASP A 137 2.26 -4.48 16.78
N ASP A 138 2.00 -4.92 18.00
CA ASP A 138 1.22 -6.12 18.28
C ASP A 138 -0.23 -6.01 17.78
N PHE A 139 -0.81 -4.81 17.80
CA PHE A 139 -2.16 -4.60 17.28
C PHE A 139 -2.19 -4.81 15.76
N PHE A 140 -1.29 -4.16 15.01
CA PHE A 140 -1.22 -4.30 13.55
C PHE A 140 -0.85 -5.73 13.12
N ARG A 141 0.04 -6.39 13.87
CA ARG A 141 0.37 -7.80 13.65
C ARG A 141 -0.82 -8.71 13.88
N THR A 142 -1.59 -8.46 14.94
CA THR A 142 -2.81 -9.22 15.25
C THR A 142 -3.83 -9.03 14.13
N MET A 143 -4.15 -7.79 13.75
CA MET A 143 -5.08 -7.50 12.67
C MET A 143 -4.71 -8.20 11.36
N ARG A 144 -3.43 -8.20 11.00
CA ARG A 144 -2.94 -8.91 9.81
C ARG A 144 -3.10 -10.44 9.94
N ASN A 145 -2.59 -11.00 11.03
CA ASN A 145 -2.51 -12.45 11.20
C ASN A 145 -3.86 -13.09 11.48
N VAL A 146 -4.78 -12.37 12.13
CA VAL A 146 -6.06 -12.89 12.60
C VAL A 146 -7.18 -12.52 11.64
N ALA A 147 -7.25 -11.27 11.19
CA ALA A 147 -8.39 -10.76 10.43
C ALA A 147 -8.16 -10.76 8.92
N ALA A 148 -7.00 -10.31 8.44
CA ALA A 148 -6.80 -10.03 7.02
C ALA A 148 -6.69 -11.29 6.14
N PHE A 149 -5.87 -12.28 6.52
CA PHE A 149 -5.58 -13.42 5.64
C PHE A 149 -5.92 -14.79 6.22
N HIS A 150 -5.93 -14.96 7.55
CA HIS A 150 -6.12 -16.29 8.13
C HIS A 150 -7.54 -16.50 8.63
N VAL A 151 -8.28 -15.42 8.93
CA VAL A 151 -9.65 -15.47 9.46
C VAL A 151 -9.71 -16.48 10.61
N ASP A 152 -9.01 -16.15 11.70
CA ASP A 152 -8.72 -17.09 12.79
C ASP A 152 -10.02 -17.74 13.32
N PRO A 153 -10.11 -19.08 13.34
CA PRO A 153 -11.32 -19.78 13.75
C PRO A 153 -11.72 -19.47 15.20
N THR A 154 -10.75 -19.25 16.09
CA THR A 154 -11.01 -18.88 17.49
C THR A 154 -11.69 -17.53 17.59
N VAL A 155 -11.31 -16.59 16.72
CA VAL A 155 -11.93 -15.27 16.64
C VAL A 155 -13.32 -15.37 16.05
N ILE A 156 -13.50 -16.18 15.01
CA ILE A 156 -14.84 -16.45 14.45
C ILE A 156 -15.75 -17.08 15.51
N ASP A 157 -15.29 -18.10 16.25
CA ASP A 157 -16.08 -18.77 17.29
C ASP A 157 -16.56 -17.78 18.36
N ARG A 158 -15.68 -16.92 18.88
CA ARG A 158 -16.07 -15.86 19.82
C ARG A 158 -17.08 -14.89 19.22
N GLY A 159 -16.90 -14.54 17.95
CA GLY A 159 -17.83 -13.70 17.20
C GLY A 159 -19.23 -14.32 17.06
N LEU A 160 -19.29 -15.62 16.79
CA LEU A 160 -20.53 -16.39 16.72
C LEU A 160 -21.21 -16.46 18.08
N ASP A 161 -20.46 -16.71 19.17
CA ASP A 161 -20.99 -16.68 20.54
C ASP A 161 -21.61 -15.32 20.90
N ALA A 162 -21.01 -14.22 20.43
CA ALA A 162 -21.56 -12.88 20.59
C ALA A 162 -22.87 -12.71 19.78
N LEU A 163 -22.89 -13.15 18.53
CA LEU A 163 -24.05 -13.07 17.64
C LEU A 163 -25.23 -13.95 18.10
N CYS A 164 -24.98 -15.05 18.83
CA CYS A 164 -26.04 -15.85 19.43
C CYS A 164 -26.89 -15.10 20.46
N LYS A 165 -26.41 -13.94 20.95
CA LYS A 165 -27.18 -13.05 21.82
C LYS A 165 -28.21 -12.22 21.03
N ASP A 166 -28.04 -12.12 19.71
CA ASP A 166 -28.95 -11.44 18.80
C ASP A 166 -29.96 -12.43 18.21
N HIS A 167 -31.24 -12.06 18.18
CA HIS A 167 -32.31 -12.94 17.69
C HIS A 167 -32.42 -12.98 16.16
N VAL A 168 -31.79 -12.05 15.46
CA VAL A 168 -31.77 -11.96 14.00
C VAL A 168 -30.37 -11.56 13.57
N VAL A 169 -29.74 -12.41 12.75
CA VAL A 169 -28.43 -12.14 12.16
C VAL A 169 -28.57 -12.27 10.65
N GLU A 170 -28.16 -11.25 9.92
CA GLU A 170 -28.24 -11.23 8.46
C GLU A 170 -27.12 -12.11 7.87
N LEU A 171 -27.49 -13.05 7.00
CA LEU A 171 -26.53 -13.88 6.28
C LEU A 171 -25.87 -13.11 5.13
N ALA A 172 -26.69 -12.35 4.40
CA ALA A 172 -26.30 -11.57 3.24
C ALA A 172 -27.26 -10.40 3.07
N GLU A 173 -26.75 -9.30 2.53
CA GLU A 173 -27.52 -8.14 2.10
C GLU A 173 -27.15 -7.78 0.66
N GLY A 174 -28.01 -7.04 -0.04
CA GLY A 174 -27.70 -6.58 -1.39
C GLY A 174 -28.71 -5.59 -1.96
N GLN A 175 -28.29 -4.87 -2.99
CA GLN A 175 -29.05 -3.83 -3.67
C GLN A 175 -29.01 -4.07 -5.17
N GLY A 176 -29.95 -4.85 -5.72
CA GLY A 176 -29.99 -5.13 -7.16
C GLY A 176 -29.66 -6.58 -7.48
N ASP A 177 -28.69 -6.80 -8.38
CA ASP A 177 -28.35 -8.16 -8.82
C ASP A 177 -27.68 -8.92 -7.68
N LYS A 178 -28.21 -10.10 -7.34
CA LYS A 178 -27.75 -10.87 -6.17
C LYS A 178 -26.31 -11.37 -6.28
N ASN A 179 -25.72 -11.46 -7.47
CA ASN A 179 -24.35 -11.93 -7.65
C ASN A 179 -23.33 -10.78 -7.66
N ILE A 180 -23.78 -9.57 -8.03
CA ILE A 180 -22.90 -8.41 -8.21
C ILE A 180 -23.04 -7.45 -7.02
N ASP A 181 -24.28 -7.14 -6.66
CA ASP A 181 -24.62 -6.09 -5.72
C ASP A 181 -24.94 -6.60 -4.30
N SER A 182 -24.26 -7.67 -3.89
CA SER A 182 -24.46 -8.29 -2.59
C SER A 182 -23.17 -8.43 -1.79
N THR A 183 -23.32 -8.60 -0.48
CA THR A 183 -22.24 -8.97 0.45
C THR A 183 -22.69 -10.11 1.35
N LEU A 184 -21.75 -10.96 1.74
CA LEU A 184 -21.96 -12.03 2.72
C LEU A 184 -21.56 -11.49 4.10
N SER A 185 -22.55 -11.02 4.86
CA SER A 185 -22.32 -10.22 6.07
C SER A 185 -22.00 -11.07 7.30
N LEU A 186 -22.53 -12.30 7.41
CA LEU A 186 -22.35 -13.14 8.61
C LEU A 186 -20.88 -13.31 9.02
N GLY A 187 -20.01 -13.66 8.07
CA GLY A 187 -18.58 -13.87 8.35
C GLY A 187 -17.87 -12.60 8.80
N ALA A 188 -18.19 -11.46 8.18
CA ALA A 188 -17.63 -10.16 8.54
C ALA A 188 -18.12 -9.69 9.92
N LEU A 189 -19.40 -9.92 10.24
CA LEU A 189 -19.99 -9.62 11.55
C LEU A 189 -19.36 -10.48 12.65
N ALA A 190 -19.23 -11.79 12.43
CA ALA A 190 -18.56 -12.69 13.37
C ALA A 190 -17.11 -12.26 13.58
N LEU A 191 -16.36 -11.98 12.51
CA LEU A 191 -15.00 -11.50 12.61
C LEU A 191 -14.89 -10.20 13.41
N HIS A 192 -15.74 -9.21 13.12
CA HIS A 192 -15.73 -7.93 13.82
C HIS A 192 -16.03 -8.08 15.32
N ASN A 193 -17.07 -8.83 15.67
CA ASN A 193 -17.45 -9.08 17.06
C ASN A 193 -16.37 -9.88 17.81
N GLY A 194 -15.77 -10.88 17.16
CA GLY A 194 -14.73 -11.72 17.76
C GLY A 194 -13.39 -11.03 17.99
N LEU A 195 -13.13 -9.95 17.25
CA LEU A 195 -11.96 -9.09 17.44
C LEU A 195 -12.12 -8.14 18.64
N GLU A 196 -13.35 -7.99 19.16
CA GLU A 196 -13.68 -7.13 20.31
C GLU A 196 -13.20 -5.67 20.14
N LEU A 197 -13.15 -5.18 18.89
CA LEU A 197 -12.72 -3.82 18.59
C LEU A 197 -13.85 -2.84 18.76
N SER A 198 -13.56 -1.70 19.39
CA SER A 198 -14.47 -0.57 19.30
C SER A 198 -14.54 -0.04 17.86
N LEU A 199 -15.66 0.60 17.51
CA LEU A 199 -15.79 1.27 16.22
C LEU A 199 -14.72 2.35 16.01
N ASP A 200 -14.29 3.02 17.08
CA ASP A 200 -13.26 4.06 17.01
C ASP A 200 -11.88 3.46 16.75
N ASP A 201 -11.54 2.32 17.39
CA ASP A 201 -10.29 1.60 17.12
C ASP A 201 -10.24 1.07 15.69
N TYR A 202 -11.36 0.52 15.22
CA TYR A 202 -11.46 0.06 13.83
C TYR A 202 -11.30 1.23 12.84
N ARG A 203 -11.98 2.35 13.06
CA ARG A 203 -11.83 3.55 12.20
C ARG A 203 -10.41 4.10 12.23
N ALA A 204 -9.78 4.17 13.41
CA ALA A 204 -8.41 4.61 13.55
C ALA A 204 -7.45 3.69 12.76
N PHE A 205 -7.64 2.37 12.88
CA PHE A 205 -6.88 1.37 12.13
C PHE A 205 -6.99 1.56 10.61
N ILE A 206 -8.21 1.63 10.08
CA ILE A 206 -8.45 1.81 8.63
C ILE A 206 -7.83 3.13 8.15
N LYS A 207 -7.97 4.21 8.93
CA LYS A 207 -7.33 5.51 8.62
C LYS A 207 -5.81 5.39 8.55
N THR A 208 -5.19 4.64 9.45
CA THR A 208 -3.73 4.39 9.41
C THR A 208 -3.32 3.62 8.17
N VAL A 209 -4.07 2.58 7.76
CA VAL A 209 -3.82 1.84 6.51
C VAL A 209 -3.81 2.79 5.31
N SER A 210 -4.81 3.67 5.21
CA SER A 210 -4.89 4.66 4.13
C SER A 210 -3.75 5.68 4.18
N THR A 211 -3.32 6.09 5.38
CA THR A 211 -2.22 7.07 5.54
C THR A 211 -0.86 6.47 5.15
N ASP A 212 -0.60 5.23 5.57
CA ASP A 212 0.65 4.52 5.28
C ASP A 212 0.81 4.22 3.79
N HIS A 213 -0.30 3.94 3.12
CA HIS A 213 -0.34 3.82 1.67
C HIS A 213 0.22 5.07 0.99
N VAL A 214 -0.32 6.25 1.33
CA VAL A 214 0.00 7.51 0.63
C VAL A 214 1.47 7.90 0.85
N ALA A 215 2.00 7.66 2.06
CA ALA A 215 3.33 8.12 2.44
C ALA A 215 4.49 7.33 1.80
N VAL A 216 4.25 6.11 1.30
CA VAL A 216 5.35 5.17 1.02
C VAL A 216 5.97 5.30 -0.36
N ALA A 217 5.18 5.61 -1.40
CA ALA A 217 5.65 5.58 -2.77
C ALA A 217 6.75 6.62 -3.03
N GLU A 218 6.54 7.86 -2.56
CA GLU A 218 7.52 8.94 -2.66
C GLU A 218 8.76 8.64 -1.81
N ALA A 219 8.58 8.23 -0.56
CA ALA A 219 9.69 7.93 0.34
C ALA A 219 10.60 6.80 -0.20
N VAL A 220 10.04 5.74 -0.79
CA VAL A 220 10.81 4.67 -1.44
C VAL A 220 11.58 5.19 -2.66
N GLN A 221 10.95 6.02 -3.50
CA GLN A 221 11.61 6.62 -4.67
C GLN A 221 12.77 7.53 -4.25
N THR A 222 12.58 8.39 -3.25
CA THR A 222 13.64 9.25 -2.70
C THR A 222 14.77 8.42 -2.09
N ALA A 223 14.46 7.37 -1.32
CA ALA A 223 15.46 6.50 -0.72
C ALA A 223 16.30 5.77 -1.77
N PHE A 224 15.66 5.27 -2.84
CA PHE A 224 16.38 4.68 -3.98
C PHE A 224 17.25 5.72 -4.66
N ALA A 225 16.72 6.94 -4.83
CA ALA A 225 17.43 7.99 -5.52
C ALA A 225 18.74 8.37 -4.81
N ARG A 226 18.66 8.55 -3.48
CA ARG A 226 19.82 8.81 -2.62
C ARG A 226 20.83 7.66 -2.62
N ALA A 227 20.36 6.42 -2.64
CA ALA A 227 21.24 5.26 -2.76
C ALA A 227 22.02 5.24 -4.09
N ALA A 228 21.36 5.60 -5.19
CA ALA A 228 22.00 5.71 -6.50
C ALA A 228 23.04 6.84 -6.51
N GLU A 229 22.70 8.02 -5.99
CA GLU A 229 23.63 9.15 -5.84
C GLU A 229 24.87 8.76 -5.01
N ALA A 230 24.68 8.08 -3.88
CA ALA A 230 25.77 7.60 -3.02
C ALA A 230 26.66 6.56 -3.73
N ALA A 231 26.11 5.82 -4.69
CA ALA A 231 26.85 4.88 -5.54
C ALA A 231 27.51 5.55 -6.77
N GLY A 232 27.39 6.88 -6.91
CA GLY A 232 27.95 7.64 -8.04
C GLY A 232 27.12 7.57 -9.32
N VAL A 233 25.87 7.10 -9.23
CA VAL A 233 24.92 7.06 -10.34
C VAL A 233 24.09 8.33 -10.33
N ARG A 234 24.05 9.06 -11.46
CA ARG A 234 23.09 10.15 -11.66
C ARG A 234 21.78 9.62 -12.19
N LEU A 235 20.69 10.13 -11.62
CA LEU A 235 19.32 9.87 -12.06
C LEU A 235 18.89 11.09 -12.87
N ASP A 236 18.47 10.87 -14.10
CA ASP A 236 18.10 11.92 -15.06
C ASP A 236 16.57 11.97 -15.31
#